data_AF-A0A9R1V9P2-F1
#
_entry.id   AF-A0A9R1V9P2-F1
#
_cell.length_a   1.000
_cell.length_b   1.000
_cell.length_c   1.000
_cell.angle_alpha   90.00
_cell.angle_beta   90.00
_cell.angle_gamma   90.00
#
_symmetry.space_group_name_H-M   'P 1'
#
loop_
_entity.id
_entity.type
_entity.pdbx_description
1 polymer ?
#
loop_
_entity_poly.entity_id
_entity_poly.type
_entity_poly.pdbx_seq_one_letter_code
_entity_poly.pdbx_strand_id
1 'polypeptide(L)'
;MIINISEHHRVYDDEEERFTSIFANSKKEDVIQNQYEFFVQRMGGRPLYSQRKGHPALIGRHRPFLVTHNVAEKWYTTCNKH
;
A
#
# COMPACT_ATOMS: atom_id res chain seq x y z
N MET A 1 11.32 -1.11 -9.75
CA MET A 1 10.34 -1.00 -8.65
C MET A 1 10.59 -2.19 -7.73
N ILE A 2 11.53 -2.02 -6.79
CA ILE A 2 11.79 -3.01 -5.74
C ILE A 2 10.83 -2.65 -4.61
N ILE A 3 9.96 -3.59 -4.23
CA ILE A 3 9.11 -3.48 -3.04
C ILE A 3 10.07 -3.62 -1.87
N ASN A 4 10.38 -2.53 -1.19
CA ASN A 4 11.32 -2.51 -0.09
C ASN A 4 10.55 -2.32 1.22
N ILE A 5 10.86 -3.12 2.23
CA ILE A 5 10.32 -2.93 3.58
C ILE A 5 10.54 -1.48 4.04
N SER A 6 11.57 -0.79 3.53
CA SER A 6 11.86 0.62 3.78
C SER A 6 10.75 1.60 3.41
N GLU A 7 9.95 1.39 2.36
CA GLU A 7 8.87 2.34 2.04
C GLU A 7 7.76 2.32 3.10
N HIS A 8 7.51 1.16 3.71
CA HIS A 8 6.51 1.05 4.77
C HIS A 8 6.98 1.69 6.08
N HIS A 9 8.28 1.75 6.35
CA HIS A 9 8.77 2.60 7.44
C HIS A 9 8.47 4.06 7.13
N ARG A 10 8.84 4.53 5.94
CA ARG A 10 8.62 5.93 5.54
C ARG A 10 7.16 6.37 5.53
N VAL A 11 6.23 5.48 5.21
CA VAL A 11 4.79 5.78 5.23
C VAL A 11 4.25 5.91 6.66
N TYR A 12 4.66 5.02 7.57
CA TYR A 12 4.15 5.01 8.94
C TYR A 12 4.88 6.01 9.85
N ASP A 13 6.12 6.37 9.50
CA ASP A 13 6.96 7.33 10.22
C ASP A 13 6.86 8.77 9.63
N ASP A 14 5.94 9.03 8.70
CA ASP A 14 5.77 10.36 8.08
C ASP A 14 5.18 11.36 9.10
N GLU A 15 5.72 12.58 9.13
CA GLU A 15 5.27 13.63 10.06
C GLU A 15 3.89 14.20 9.70
N GLU A 16 3.42 13.98 8.47
CA GLU A 16 2.18 14.51 7.96
C GLU A 16 0.97 13.67 8.42
N GLU A 17 0.33 14.10 9.52
CA GLU A 17 -0.81 13.39 10.15
C GLU A 17 -1.95 13.08 9.16
N ARG A 18 -2.26 14.00 8.25
CA ARG A 18 -3.31 13.78 7.23
C ARG A 18 -2.99 12.62 6.27
N PHE A 19 -1.72 12.26 6.13
CA PHE A 19 -1.26 11.13 5.32
C PHE A 19 -1.19 9.84 6.15
N THR A 20 -0.62 9.90 7.35
CA THR A 20 -0.49 8.71 8.23
C THR A 20 -1.84 8.23 8.76
N SER A 21 -2.78 9.14 9.03
CA SER A 21 -4.15 8.81 9.49
C SER A 21 -4.94 7.93 8.52
N ILE A 22 -4.59 7.94 7.22
CA ILE A 22 -5.18 7.04 6.21
C ILE A 22 -4.91 5.57 6.57
N PHE A 23 -3.77 5.30 7.19
CA PHE A 23 -3.32 3.96 7.57
C PHE A 23 -3.60 3.61 9.03
N ALA A 24 -4.17 4.52 9.84
CA ALA A 24 -4.35 4.34 11.29
C ALA A 24 -5.15 3.08 11.67
N ASN A 25 -6.08 2.66 10.82
CA ASN A 25 -6.90 1.46 11.03
C ASN A 25 -6.33 0.20 10.38
N SER A 26 -5.10 0.25 9.86
CA SER A 26 -4.42 -0.88 9.20
C SER A 26 -3.18 -1.27 9.98
N LYS A 27 -3.01 -2.57 10.24
CA LYS A 27 -1.76 -3.09 10.79
C LYS A 27 -0.68 -3.05 9.73
N LYS A 28 0.51 -2.58 10.09
CA LYS A 28 1.64 -2.44 9.16
C LYS A 28 1.98 -3.76 8.48
N GLU A 29 1.99 -4.85 9.24
CA GLU A 29 2.30 -6.20 8.75
C GLU A 29 1.27 -6.66 7.71
N ASP A 30 -0.01 -6.37 7.94
CA ASP A 30 -1.09 -6.72 7.00
C ASP A 30 -0.95 -5.92 5.69
N VAL A 31 -0.58 -4.64 5.77
CA VAL A 31 -0.37 -3.79 4.58
C VAL A 31 0.82 -4.29 3.76
N ILE A 32 1.94 -4.61 4.42
CA ILE A 32 3.13 -5.20 3.79
C ILE A 32 2.76 -6.49 3.07
N GLN A 33 2.11 -7.43 3.76
CA GLN A 33 1.72 -8.71 3.18
C GLN A 33 0.77 -8.53 2.00
N ASN A 34 -0.26 -7.68 2.13
CA ASN A 34 -1.21 -7.41 1.05
C ASN A 34 -0.53 -6.86 -0.19
N GLN A 35 0.39 -5.91 -0.03
CA GLN A 35 1.09 -5.28 -1.14
C GLN A 35 2.06 -6.26 -1.82
N TYR A 36 2.86 -6.99 -1.03
CA TYR A 36 3.76 -8.02 -1.52
C TYR A 36 3.02 -9.09 -2.34
N GLU A 37 1.97 -9.69 -1.77
CA GLU A 37 1.22 -10.75 -2.44
C GLU A 37 0.54 -10.24 -3.73
N PHE A 38 -0.01 -9.02 -3.70
CA PHE A 38 -0.62 -8.40 -4.88
C PHE A 38 0.41 -8.24 -6.00
N PHE A 39 1.58 -7.72 -5.68
CA PHE A 39 2.61 -7.47 -6.69
C PHE A 39 3.26 -8.74 -7.21
N VAL A 40 3.55 -9.73 -6.36
CA VAL A 40 4.01 -11.06 -6.78
C VAL A 40 3.05 -11.64 -7.81
N GLN A 41 1.75 -11.64 -7.51
CA GLN A 41 0.73 -12.11 -8.44
C GLN A 41 0.68 -11.26 -9.72
N ARG A 42 0.67 -9.93 -9.59
CA ARG A 42 0.49 -9.00 -10.72
C ARG A 42 1.68 -9.02 -11.71
N MET A 43 2.87 -9.36 -11.22
CA MET A 43 4.11 -9.45 -11.99
C MET A 43 4.45 -10.88 -12.46
N GLY A 44 3.46 -11.78 -12.49
CA GLY A 44 3.59 -13.11 -13.11
C GLY A 44 4.01 -14.23 -12.15
N GLY A 45 4.09 -13.96 -10.85
CA GLY A 45 4.30 -14.98 -9.82
C GLY A 45 3.03 -15.76 -9.47
N ARG A 46 3.11 -16.53 -8.38
CA ARG A 46 1.98 -17.31 -7.86
C ARG A 46 0.82 -16.38 -7.43
N PRO A 47 -0.45 -16.81 -7.54
CA PRO A 47 -1.61 -15.97 -7.23
C PRO A 47 -1.89 -15.87 -5.72
N LEU A 48 -0.89 -15.44 -4.94
CA LEU A 48 -0.94 -15.42 -3.48
C LEU A 48 -2.08 -14.52 -2.96
N TYR A 49 -2.27 -13.35 -3.57
CA TYR A 49 -3.31 -12.41 -3.15
C TYR A 49 -4.71 -12.98 -3.39
N SER A 50 -4.96 -13.45 -4.61
CA SER A 50 -6.27 -13.98 -4.98
C SER A 50 -6.63 -15.25 -4.21
N GLN A 51 -5.65 -16.08 -3.87
CA GLN A 51 -5.88 -17.27 -3.03
C GLN A 51 -6.35 -16.91 -1.62
N ARG A 52 -5.81 -15.83 -1.03
CA ARG A 52 -6.14 -15.44 0.34
C ARG A 52 -7.32 -14.47 0.45
N LYS A 53 -7.44 -13.51 -0.48
CA LYS A 53 -8.38 -12.38 -0.40
C LYS A 53 -9.37 -12.29 -1.56
N GLY A 54 -9.27 -13.19 -2.55
CA GLY A 54 -10.06 -13.12 -3.78
C GLY A 54 -9.64 -11.95 -4.66
N HIS A 55 -10.56 -11.47 -5.49
CA HIS A 55 -10.25 -10.46 -6.50
C HIS A 55 -9.58 -9.19 -5.91
N PRO A 56 -8.50 -8.66 -6.51
CA PRO A 56 -7.81 -7.46 -6.03
C PRO A 56 -8.73 -6.25 -5.84
N ALA A 57 -9.61 -5.98 -6.80
CA ALA A 57 -10.67 -4.97 -6.70
C ALA A 57 -10.18 -3.63 -6.10
N LEU A 58 -9.07 -3.10 -6.62
CA LEU A 58 -8.35 -1.98 -6.02
C LEU A 58 -9.25 -0.76 -5.75
N ILE A 59 -10.08 -0.36 -6.70
CA ILE A 59 -11.02 0.76 -6.53
C ILE A 59 -11.97 0.51 -5.35
N GLY A 60 -12.58 -0.68 -5.28
CA GLY A 60 -13.52 -1.02 -4.22
C GLY A 60 -12.85 -1.08 -2.84
N ARG A 61 -11.62 -1.63 -2.77
CA ARG A 61 -10.87 -1.75 -1.50
C ARG A 61 -10.27 -0.43 -1.03
N HIS A 62 -10.06 0.53 -1.92
CA HIS A 62 -9.57 1.87 -1.55
C HIS A 62 -10.70 2.87 -1.28
N ARG A 63 -11.96 2.53 -1.57
CA ARG A 63 -13.14 3.39 -1.34
C ARG A 63 -13.27 3.94 0.09
N PRO A 64 -12.91 3.21 1.17
CA PRO A 64 -12.97 3.75 2.54
C PRO A 64 -11.96 4.87 2.81
N PHE A 65 -10.92 4.99 1.98
CA PHE A 65 -9.86 5.98 2.15
C PHE A 65 -10.11 7.17 1.22
N LEU A 66 -9.84 8.37 1.71
CA LEU A 66 -9.94 9.59 0.91
C LEU A 66 -8.67 9.74 0.04
N VAL A 67 -8.65 9.04 -1.10
CA VAL A 67 -7.53 9.09 -2.06
C VAL A 67 -7.66 10.33 -2.96
N THR A 68 -7.22 11.48 -2.46
CA THR A 68 -7.11 12.71 -3.27
C THR A 68 -5.84 12.71 -4.14
N HIS A 69 -5.76 13.64 -5.08
CA HIS A 69 -4.55 13.83 -5.88
C HIS A 69 -3.30 14.07 -5.02
N ASN A 70 -3.39 14.94 -4.02
CA ASN A 70 -2.29 15.23 -3.10
C ASN A 70 -1.84 13.98 -2.31
N VAL A 71 -2.78 13.12 -1.91
CA VAL A 71 -2.48 11.85 -1.24
C VAL A 71 -1.74 10.91 -2.18
N ALA A 72 -2.15 10.85 -3.46
CA ALA A 72 -1.48 10.03 -4.46
C ALA A 72 -0.05 10.52 -4.75
N GLU A 73 0.16 11.83 -4.88
CA GLU A 73 1.50 12.41 -5.04
C GLU A 73 2.39 12.17 -3.80
N LYS A 74 1.84 12.34 -2.60
CA LYS A 74 2.54 12.04 -1.35
C LYS A 74 2.94 10.57 -1.29
N TRP A 75 2.04 9.64 -1.64
CA TRP A 75 2.37 8.22 -1.73
C TRP A 75 3.51 7.97 -2.73
N TYR A 76 3.42 8.55 -3.93
CA TYR A 76 4.43 8.38 -4.98
C TYR A 76 5.80 8.90 -4.55
N THR A 77 5.86 10.08 -3.95
CA THR A 77 7.12 10.68 -3.49
C THR A 77 7.70 9.88 -2.33
N THR A 78 6.90 9.47 -1.35
CA THR A 78 7.37 8.68 -0.20
C THR A 78 7.90 7.30 -0.62
N CYS A 79 7.25 6.61 -1.56
CA CYS A 79 7.70 5.32 -2.08
C CYS A 79 8.91 5.40 -3.03
N ASN A 80 9.13 6.54 -3.69
CA ASN A 80 10.26 6.73 -4.62
C ASN A 80 11.39 7.58 -4.05
N LYS A 81 11.37 7.92 -2.75
CA LYS A 81 12.55 8.51 -2.11
C LYS A 81 13.70 7.51 -2.22
N HIS A 82 14.87 7.93 -2.68
CA HIS A 82 16.09 7.12 -2.64
C HIS A 82 16.75 7.20 -1.25
#